data_AF-A0A285PLZ4-F1
#
_entry.id   AF-A0A285PLZ4-F1
#
_cell.length_a   1.000
_cell.length_b   1.000
_cell.length_c   1.000
_cell.angle_alpha   90.00
_cell.angle_beta   90.00
_cell.angle_gamma   90.00
#
_symmetry.space_group_name_H-M   'P 1'
#
loop_
_entity.id
_entity.type
_entity.pdbx_description
1 polymer ?
#
loop_
_entity_poly.entity_id
_entity_poly.type
_entity_poly.pdbx_seq_one_letter_code
_entity_poly.pdbx_strand_id
1 'polypeptide(L)'
;MLGNETWSLNLLFDVCHVSNGDQNCGKGEEVSIMDEQKKASPKRSLEKAIRDVRLNDVDQDSVVVELGDTERARLELLNEALEEVRAELPEDMDQAILQIIPGRKQRFWVDLLAFVEMGRDKRTYRFVKDTRMGRVVIREGSDVDDIADQVTHYLARRIIEREKALESDDLMDKLGKTAAEPVTDLAQSQRAPAAKSSGGLMMFLIGILFGAAGLLAYAWYAPSPF
;
A
#
# COMPACT_ATOMS: atom_id res chain seq x y z
N MET A 1 45.20 -9.05 -37.12
CA MET A 1 44.92 -9.23 -35.68
C MET A 1 43.56 -8.60 -35.45
N LEU A 2 42.47 -9.37 -35.59
CA LEU A 2 41.78 -10.14 -34.53
C LEU A 2 41.14 -9.18 -33.50
N GLY A 3 39.84 -9.19 -33.20
CA GLY A 3 38.75 -10.06 -33.61
C GLY A 3 37.40 -9.49 -33.13
N ASN A 4 36.48 -9.47 -34.06
CA ASN A 4 35.02 -9.46 -33.99
C ASN A 4 34.49 -10.71 -33.26
N GLU A 5 33.56 -10.59 -32.29
CA GLU A 5 32.56 -11.65 -32.02
C GLU A 5 31.31 -11.06 -31.35
N THR A 6 30.31 -10.76 -32.18
CA THR A 6 28.90 -10.64 -31.79
C THR A 6 28.29 -12.05 -31.80
N TRP A 7 27.86 -12.55 -30.65
CA TRP A 7 27.18 -13.85 -30.57
C TRP A 7 25.66 -13.68 -30.65
N SER A 8 25.14 -14.15 -31.78
CA SER A 8 23.76 -14.49 -32.09
C SER A 8 23.39 -15.84 -31.46
N LEU A 9 22.26 -15.93 -30.75
CA LEU A 9 21.51 -17.17 -30.47
C LEU A 9 20.02 -16.79 -30.38
N ASN A 10 19.26 -16.97 -31.48
CA ASN A 10 18.39 -18.13 -31.73
C ASN A 10 17.26 -18.31 -30.70
N LEU A 11 16.06 -17.83 -31.06
CA LEU A 11 14.80 -18.42 -30.62
C LEU A 11 13.91 -18.58 -31.85
N LEU A 12 13.76 -19.86 -32.21
CA LEU A 12 12.85 -20.43 -33.19
C LEU A 12 11.46 -19.79 -33.12
N PHE A 13 11.08 -19.09 -34.18
CA PHE A 13 9.69 -18.98 -34.61
C PHE A 13 9.52 -19.97 -35.75
N ASP A 14 8.95 -21.15 -35.46
CA ASP A 14 8.66 -22.15 -36.47
C ASP A 14 7.37 -21.75 -37.21
N VAL A 15 7.56 -20.96 -38.27
CA VAL A 15 6.53 -20.65 -39.26
C VAL A 15 6.45 -21.84 -40.21
N CYS A 16 5.46 -22.71 -40.03
CA CYS A 16 5.13 -23.74 -41.01
C CYS A 16 4.65 -23.09 -42.31
N HIS A 17 5.57 -22.98 -43.25
CA HIS A 17 5.34 -22.67 -44.65
C HIS A 17 4.77 -23.92 -45.34
N VAL A 18 3.48 -23.89 -45.72
CA VAL A 18 2.89 -24.98 -46.51
C VAL A 18 3.25 -24.77 -47.98
N SER A 19 4.07 -25.67 -48.50
CA SER A 19 4.53 -25.73 -49.89
C SER A 19 3.34 -25.99 -50.82
N ASN A 20 3.17 -25.16 -51.84
CA ASN A 20 2.20 -25.37 -52.92
C ASN A 20 2.96 -25.71 -54.20
N GLY A 21 2.88 -26.96 -54.61
CA GLY A 21 3.38 -27.46 -55.87
C GLY A 21 2.88 -28.88 -56.05
N ASP A 22 1.99 -29.10 -57.02
CA ASP A 22 2.37 -29.90 -58.18
C ASP A 22 1.28 -29.92 -59.25
N GLN A 23 1.78 -30.05 -60.47
CA GLN A 23 1.14 -29.72 -61.73
C GLN A 23 0.48 -30.96 -62.33
N ASN A 24 -0.67 -30.75 -62.94
CA ASN A 24 -1.45 -31.73 -63.69
C ASN A 24 -0.67 -32.32 -64.89
N CYS A 25 -0.62 -33.65 -65.04
CA CYS A 25 -0.66 -34.32 -66.35
C CYS A 25 -0.92 -35.84 -66.27
N GLY A 26 -2.07 -36.29 -66.80
CA GLY A 26 -2.10 -37.42 -67.75
C GLY A 26 -2.49 -38.84 -67.29
N LYS A 27 -3.56 -39.34 -67.95
CA LYS A 27 -3.95 -40.73 -68.27
C LYS A 27 -4.64 -41.59 -67.19
N GLY A 28 -5.84 -42.06 -67.55
CA GLY A 28 -6.70 -42.92 -66.73
C GLY A 28 -6.41 -44.41 -66.87
N GLU A 29 -7.05 -45.21 -66.01
CA GLU A 29 -7.73 -46.49 -66.28
C GLU A 29 -8.39 -47.01 -64.98
N GLU A 30 -9.69 -47.30 -65.09
CA GLU A 30 -10.49 -48.39 -64.48
C GLU A 30 -10.34 -48.88 -63.00
N VAL A 31 -11.47 -48.71 -62.25
CA VAL A 31 -12.14 -49.64 -61.30
C VAL A 31 -11.39 -50.16 -60.05
N SER A 32 -11.84 -49.74 -58.87
CA SER A 32 -12.69 -50.55 -57.97
C SER A 32 -12.81 -49.91 -56.59
N ILE A 33 -14.03 -49.99 -56.06
CA ILE A 33 -14.41 -50.12 -54.65
C ILE A 33 -13.40 -49.55 -53.64
N MET A 34 -13.72 -48.41 -53.04
CA MET A 34 -13.47 -48.17 -51.62
C MET A 34 -14.18 -46.91 -51.17
N ASP A 35 -15.07 -47.13 -50.19
CA ASP A 35 -15.48 -46.24 -49.12
C ASP A 35 -15.57 -44.75 -49.47
N GLU A 36 -16.80 -44.25 -49.51
CA GLU A 36 -17.14 -42.83 -49.62
C GLU A 36 -16.62 -42.09 -48.39
N GLN A 37 -15.30 -41.92 -48.32
CA GLN A 37 -14.62 -40.95 -47.48
C GLN A 37 -15.00 -39.59 -48.04
N LYS A 38 -16.20 -39.15 -47.65
CA LYS A 38 -16.63 -37.77 -47.71
C LYS A 38 -15.60 -36.97 -46.91
N LYS A 39 -14.58 -36.50 -47.62
CA LYS A 39 -13.58 -35.53 -47.19
C LYS A 39 -14.31 -34.23 -46.89
N ALA A 40 -14.98 -34.20 -45.74
CA ALA A 40 -15.57 -32.99 -45.20
C ALA A 40 -14.39 -32.10 -44.84
N SER A 41 -14.34 -30.92 -45.48
CA SER A 41 -13.51 -29.81 -45.07
C SER A 41 -13.46 -29.71 -43.54
N PRO A 42 -12.31 -29.37 -42.92
CA PRO A 42 -12.22 -29.30 -41.46
C PRO A 42 -13.12 -28.18 -40.95
N LYS A 43 -14.40 -28.50 -40.77
CA LYS A 43 -15.38 -27.61 -40.15
C LYS A 43 -14.88 -27.44 -38.74
N ARG A 44 -14.48 -26.21 -38.40
CA ARG A 44 -14.15 -25.84 -37.03
C ARG A 44 -15.38 -26.13 -36.17
N SER A 45 -15.38 -27.29 -35.53
CA SER A 45 -16.45 -27.69 -34.62
C SER A 45 -16.22 -26.94 -33.32
N LEU A 46 -17.18 -26.09 -32.96
CA LEU A 46 -17.19 -25.40 -31.69
C LEU A 46 -17.13 -26.41 -30.53
N GLU A 47 -17.76 -27.57 -30.66
CA GLU A 47 -17.71 -28.63 -29.64
C GLU A 47 -16.29 -29.17 -29.45
N LYS A 48 -15.57 -29.41 -30.56
CA LYS A 48 -14.15 -29.80 -30.49
C LYS A 48 -13.31 -28.67 -29.90
N ALA A 49 -13.52 -27.43 -30.31
CA ALA A 49 -12.81 -26.28 -29.75
C ALA A 49 -13.09 -26.08 -28.25
N ILE A 50 -14.33 -26.25 -27.80
CA ILE A 50 -14.70 -26.19 -26.37
C ILE A 50 -14.05 -27.34 -25.60
N ARG A 51 -14.06 -28.56 -26.16
CA ARG A 51 -13.40 -29.71 -25.52
C ARG A 51 -11.90 -29.52 -25.43
N ASP A 52 -11.26 -29.04 -26.50
CA ASP A 52 -9.82 -28.78 -26.53
C ASP A 52 -9.44 -27.63 -25.58
N VAL A 53 -10.27 -26.57 -25.48
CA VAL A 53 -10.10 -25.51 -24.48
C VAL A 53 -10.26 -26.06 -23.06
N ARG A 54 -11.26 -26.89 -22.79
CA ARG A 54 -11.44 -27.52 -21.46
C ARG A 54 -10.29 -28.43 -21.08
N LEU A 55 -9.77 -29.22 -22.02
CA LEU A 55 -8.61 -30.08 -21.77
C LEU A 55 -7.37 -29.24 -21.47
N ASN A 56 -7.13 -28.19 -22.25
CA ASN A 56 -6.03 -27.26 -22.01
C ASN A 56 -6.20 -26.51 -20.67
N ASP A 57 -7.41 -26.13 -20.28
CA ASP A 57 -7.69 -25.52 -18.97
C ASP A 57 -7.36 -26.50 -17.83
N VAL A 58 -7.76 -27.78 -17.95
CA VAL A 58 -7.44 -28.83 -16.98
C VAL A 58 -5.92 -29.09 -16.90
N ASP A 59 -5.24 -29.15 -18.04
CA ASP A 59 -3.79 -29.34 -18.09
C ASP A 59 -3.04 -28.16 -17.46
N GLN A 60 -3.46 -26.92 -17.75
CA GLN A 60 -2.89 -25.71 -17.12
C GLN A 60 -3.18 -25.67 -15.61
N ASP A 61 -4.38 -26.05 -15.18
CA ASP A 61 -4.73 -26.12 -13.77
C ASP A 61 -3.85 -27.13 -13.02
N SER A 62 -3.55 -28.29 -13.61
CA SER A 62 -2.67 -29.30 -12.98
C SER A 62 -1.25 -28.78 -12.74
N VAL A 63 -0.66 -28.06 -13.71
CA VAL A 63 0.68 -27.47 -13.57
C VAL A 63 0.67 -26.29 -12.60
N VAL A 64 -0.40 -25.49 -12.61
CA VAL A 64 -0.56 -24.36 -11.67
C VAL A 64 -0.74 -24.85 -10.23
N VAL A 65 -1.35 -26.02 -10.02
CA VAL A 65 -1.47 -26.67 -8.70
C VAL A 65 -0.10 -27.09 -8.17
N GLU A 66 0.71 -27.84 -8.92
CA GLU A 66 2.04 -28.28 -8.47
C GLU A 66 2.99 -27.09 -8.18
N LEU A 67 2.94 -26.06 -9.02
CA LEU A 67 3.67 -24.82 -8.78
C LEU A 67 3.18 -24.10 -7.53
N GLY A 68 1.87 -24.12 -7.30
CA GLY A 68 1.24 -23.55 -6.12
C GLY A 68 1.63 -24.27 -4.84
N ASP A 69 1.76 -25.60 -4.87
CA ASP A 69 2.15 -26.38 -3.69
C ASP A 69 3.58 -26.04 -3.24
N THR A 70 4.48 -25.81 -4.20
CA THR A 70 5.86 -25.35 -3.89
C THR A 70 5.88 -23.94 -3.30
N GLU A 71 5.10 -23.01 -3.86
CA GLU A 71 4.96 -21.65 -3.29
C GLU A 71 4.38 -21.70 -1.89
N ARG A 72 3.33 -22.49 -1.70
CA ARG A 72 2.65 -22.66 -0.42
C ARG A 72 3.62 -23.20 0.64
N ALA A 73 4.33 -24.29 0.35
CA ALA A 73 5.29 -24.88 1.27
C ALA A 73 6.37 -23.87 1.69
N ARG A 74 6.86 -23.05 0.75
CA ARG A 74 7.82 -21.99 1.07
C ARG A 74 7.26 -20.88 1.92
N LEU A 75 6.01 -20.48 1.71
CA LEU A 75 5.35 -19.48 2.55
C LEU A 75 4.99 -20.06 3.93
N GLU A 76 4.75 -21.36 4.03
CA GLU A 76 4.57 -22.06 5.32
C GLU A 76 5.86 -22.02 6.15
N LEU A 77 7.04 -22.22 5.54
CA LEU A 77 8.33 -22.02 6.21
C LEU A 77 8.49 -20.59 6.75
N LEU A 78 8.11 -19.58 5.95
CA LEU A 78 8.12 -18.19 6.42
C LEU A 78 7.15 -17.96 7.57
N ASN A 79 5.96 -18.56 7.52
CA ASN A 79 4.97 -18.44 8.58
C ASN A 79 5.44 -19.12 9.89
N GLU A 80 6.15 -20.25 9.80
CA GLU A 80 6.77 -20.92 10.95
C GLU A 80 7.88 -20.05 11.56
N ALA A 81 8.75 -19.47 10.74
CA ALA A 81 9.79 -18.54 11.21
C ALA A 81 9.22 -17.29 11.92
N LEU A 82 7.96 -16.94 11.66
CA LEU A 82 7.26 -15.80 12.27
C LEU A 82 6.39 -16.19 13.48
N GLU A 83 6.40 -17.45 13.92
CA GLU A 83 5.57 -17.91 15.04
C GLU A 83 5.92 -17.21 16.35
N GLU A 84 7.22 -17.07 16.66
CA GLU A 84 7.71 -16.35 17.83
C GLU A 84 7.28 -14.87 17.78
N VAL A 85 7.42 -14.23 16.62
CA VAL A 85 7.02 -12.83 16.41
C VAL A 85 5.51 -12.67 16.63
N ARG A 86 4.69 -13.64 16.20
CA ARG A 86 3.23 -13.62 16.44
C ARG A 86 2.91 -13.67 17.94
N ALA A 87 3.70 -14.37 18.75
CA ALA A 87 3.49 -14.43 20.19
C ALA A 87 3.85 -13.11 20.90
N GLU A 88 4.73 -12.30 20.33
CA GLU A 88 5.15 -10.99 20.89
C GLU A 88 4.26 -9.82 20.45
N LEU A 89 3.38 -10.03 19.48
CA LEU A 89 2.51 -8.99 18.94
C LEU A 89 1.47 -8.51 19.98
N PRO A 90 1.28 -7.19 20.14
CA PRO A 90 0.23 -6.64 21.00
C PRO A 90 -1.17 -7.11 20.58
N GLU A 91 -2.03 -7.43 21.56
CA GLU A 91 -3.40 -7.89 21.30
C GLU A 91 -4.28 -6.84 20.60
N ASP A 92 -3.96 -5.56 20.74
CA ASP A 92 -4.71 -4.44 20.19
C ASP A 92 -4.27 -4.03 18.77
N MET A 93 -3.42 -4.85 18.13
CA MET A 93 -2.95 -4.63 16.75
C MET A 93 -3.86 -5.30 15.71
N ASP A 94 -5.09 -4.80 15.56
CA ASP A 94 -6.09 -5.31 14.59
C ASP A 94 -5.63 -5.29 13.12
N GLN A 95 -4.57 -4.54 12.82
CA GLN A 95 -4.05 -4.35 11.45
C GLN A 95 -3.22 -5.55 10.97
N ALA A 96 -2.66 -6.34 11.91
CA ALA A 96 -1.83 -7.48 11.59
C ALA A 96 -2.72 -8.68 11.23
N ILE A 97 -2.45 -9.30 10.08
CA ILE A 97 -3.20 -10.46 9.58
C ILE A 97 -2.36 -11.73 9.75
N LEU A 98 -1.07 -11.67 9.36
CA LEU A 98 -0.13 -12.78 9.34
C LEU A 98 -0.79 -14.10 8.89
N GLN A 99 -1.23 -14.20 7.65
CA GLN A 99 -1.91 -15.40 7.18
C GLN A 99 -1.63 -15.72 5.72
N ILE A 100 -1.49 -17.01 5.41
CA ILE A 100 -1.44 -17.49 4.03
C ILE A 100 -2.86 -17.59 3.48
N ILE A 101 -3.16 -16.82 2.43
CA ILE A 101 -4.46 -16.89 1.74
C ILE A 101 -4.31 -17.69 0.44
N PRO A 102 -5.14 -18.72 0.20
CA PRO A 102 -5.11 -19.47 -1.04
C PRO A 102 -5.59 -18.62 -2.23
N GLY A 103 -4.98 -18.82 -3.39
CA GLY A 103 -5.33 -18.15 -4.63
C GLY A 103 -4.41 -18.57 -5.76
N ARG A 104 -4.59 -17.98 -6.95
CA ARG A 104 -3.77 -18.30 -8.14
C ARG A 104 -2.26 -18.05 -7.95
N LYS A 105 -1.92 -17.15 -7.02
CA LYS A 105 -0.58 -17.01 -6.45
C LYS A 105 -0.77 -17.04 -4.95
N GLN A 106 -0.05 -17.91 -4.24
CA GLN A 106 -0.10 -17.87 -2.79
C GLN A 106 0.54 -16.58 -2.28
N ARG A 107 -0.09 -15.96 -1.30
CA ARG A 107 0.41 -14.75 -0.64
C ARG A 107 0.29 -14.93 0.86
N PHE A 108 1.35 -14.54 1.56
CA PHE A 108 1.34 -14.39 3.00
C PHE A 108 1.05 -12.92 3.32
N TRP A 109 -0.13 -12.64 3.84
CA TRP A 109 -0.56 -11.30 4.19
C TRP A 109 -0.02 -10.91 5.55
N VAL A 110 0.67 -9.78 5.62
CA VAL A 110 1.21 -9.21 6.86
C VAL A 110 0.21 -8.23 7.46
N ASP A 111 -0.30 -7.32 6.63
CA ASP A 111 -1.40 -6.40 6.93
C ASP A 111 -2.30 -6.25 5.68
N LEU A 112 -3.27 -5.32 5.68
CA LEU A 112 -4.20 -5.11 4.56
C LEU A 112 -3.53 -4.71 3.23
N LEU A 113 -2.33 -4.12 3.25
CA LEU A 113 -1.62 -3.59 2.08
C LEU A 113 -0.26 -4.24 1.85
N ALA A 114 0.29 -4.95 2.83
CA ALA A 114 1.60 -5.56 2.80
C ALA A 114 1.49 -7.08 2.82
N PHE A 115 2.17 -7.72 1.87
CA PHE A 115 2.18 -9.17 1.72
C PHE A 115 3.51 -9.66 1.16
N VAL A 116 3.84 -10.91 1.45
CA VAL A 116 4.96 -11.63 0.85
C VAL A 116 4.41 -12.56 -0.22
N GLU A 117 4.98 -12.46 -1.43
CA GLU A 117 4.69 -13.38 -2.53
C GLU A 117 5.97 -14.04 -3.03
N MET A 118 5.83 -15.20 -3.65
CA MET A 118 6.94 -15.84 -4.34
C MET A 118 7.20 -15.14 -5.69
N GLY A 119 8.48 -14.94 -5.99
CA GLY A 119 8.96 -14.49 -7.29
C GLY A 119 8.60 -15.48 -8.41
N ARG A 120 8.83 -15.07 -9.66
CA ARG A 120 8.53 -15.92 -10.82
C ARG A 120 9.31 -17.23 -10.81
N ASP A 121 10.50 -17.21 -10.21
CA ASP A 121 11.43 -18.33 -10.04
C ASP A 121 11.05 -19.29 -8.90
N LYS A 122 10.01 -18.96 -8.11
CA LYS A 122 9.53 -19.73 -6.95
C LYS A 122 10.58 -19.94 -5.85
N ARG A 123 11.70 -19.20 -5.90
CA ARG A 123 12.84 -19.31 -4.97
C ARG A 123 13.07 -18.03 -4.21
N THR A 124 12.72 -16.92 -4.82
CA THR A 124 12.91 -15.61 -4.24
C THR A 124 11.61 -15.15 -3.60
N TYR A 125 11.63 -14.83 -2.31
CA TYR A 125 10.55 -14.13 -1.63
C TYR A 125 10.59 -12.66 -2.03
N ARG A 126 9.40 -12.06 -2.20
CA ARG A 126 9.23 -10.64 -2.47
C ARG A 126 8.26 -10.08 -1.45
N PHE A 127 8.77 -9.27 -0.53
CA PHE A 127 7.96 -8.53 0.40
C PHE A 127 7.53 -7.21 -0.23
N VAL A 128 6.22 -7.04 -0.36
CA VAL A 128 5.59 -6.00 -1.14
C VAL A 128 4.61 -5.24 -0.28
N LYS A 129 4.52 -3.93 -0.51
CA LYS A 129 3.46 -3.07 0.01
C LYS A 129 2.79 -2.30 -1.11
N ASP A 130 1.47 -2.41 -1.20
CA ASP A 130 0.67 -1.61 -2.09
C ASP A 130 0.44 -0.22 -1.48
N THR A 131 0.67 0.82 -2.27
CA THR A 131 0.50 2.21 -1.89
C THR A 131 -0.37 2.93 -2.92
N ARG A 132 -0.82 4.14 -2.60
CA ARG A 132 -1.56 4.98 -3.57
C ARG A 132 -0.74 5.29 -4.84
N MET A 133 0.59 5.29 -4.72
CA MET A 133 1.52 5.54 -5.83
C MET A 133 1.90 4.25 -6.57
N GLY A 134 1.23 3.13 -6.27
CA GLY A 134 1.51 1.82 -6.82
C GLY A 134 2.22 0.92 -5.84
N ARG A 135 2.81 -0.15 -6.39
CA ARG A 135 3.41 -1.24 -5.65
C ARG A 135 4.88 -0.94 -5.32
N VAL A 136 5.25 -1.08 -4.06
CA VAL A 136 6.63 -0.94 -3.59
C VAL A 136 7.15 -2.29 -3.10
N VAL A 137 8.30 -2.72 -3.59
CA VAL A 137 9.01 -3.88 -3.04
C VAL A 137 9.87 -3.39 -1.89
N ILE A 138 9.58 -3.86 -0.67
CA ILE A 138 10.32 -3.52 0.54
C ILE A 138 11.62 -4.32 0.60
N ARG A 139 11.55 -5.63 0.30
CA ARG A 139 12.71 -6.52 0.22
C ARG A 139 12.45 -7.67 -0.74
N GLU A 140 13.52 -8.13 -1.38
CA GLU A 140 13.54 -9.32 -2.22
C GLU A 140 14.77 -10.16 -1.84
N GLY A 141 14.59 -11.47 -1.69
CA GLY A 141 15.66 -12.37 -1.24
C GLY A 141 15.23 -13.83 -1.26
N SER A 142 16.19 -14.75 -1.31
CA SER A 142 15.91 -16.20 -1.29
C SER A 142 15.96 -16.82 0.10
N ASP A 143 16.58 -16.13 1.05
CA ASP A 143 16.68 -16.58 2.43
C ASP A 143 15.38 -16.25 3.18
N VAL A 144 14.90 -17.22 3.97
CA VAL A 144 13.65 -17.09 4.73
C VAL A 144 13.84 -16.21 5.96
N ASP A 145 14.99 -16.33 6.63
CA ASP A 145 15.28 -15.62 7.87
C ASP A 145 15.42 -14.11 7.60
N ASP A 146 16.15 -13.74 6.53
CA ASP A 146 16.27 -12.35 6.08
C ASP A 146 14.91 -11.67 5.80
N ILE A 147 13.94 -12.46 5.31
CA ILE A 147 12.61 -11.98 4.97
C ILE A 147 11.74 -11.90 6.22
N ALA A 148 11.83 -12.89 7.11
CA ALA A 148 11.19 -12.87 8.42
C ALA A 148 11.63 -11.64 9.22
N ASP A 149 12.95 -11.38 9.32
CA ASP A 149 13.51 -10.20 9.96
C ASP A 149 12.97 -8.90 9.38
N GLN A 150 12.83 -8.84 8.05
CA GLN A 150 12.30 -7.66 7.40
C GLN A 150 10.81 -7.45 7.68
N VAL A 151 10.02 -8.52 7.78
CA VAL A 151 8.61 -8.49 8.18
C VAL A 151 8.51 -8.04 9.64
N THR A 152 9.34 -8.57 10.54
CA THR A 152 9.41 -8.18 11.95
C THR A 152 9.73 -6.69 12.10
N HIS A 153 10.76 -6.21 11.40
CA HIS A 153 11.12 -4.80 11.42
C HIS A 153 10.02 -3.90 10.84
N TYR A 154 9.28 -4.39 9.84
CA TYR A 154 8.11 -3.69 9.31
C TYR A 154 6.98 -3.58 10.33
N LEU A 155 6.66 -4.68 11.04
CA LEU A 155 5.65 -4.68 12.09
C LEU A 155 6.05 -3.77 13.26
N ALA A 156 7.29 -3.85 13.71
CA ALA A 156 7.82 -2.98 14.76
C ALA A 156 7.67 -1.50 14.39
N ARG A 157 8.02 -1.14 13.15
CA ARG A 157 7.79 0.23 12.65
C ARG A 157 6.31 0.59 12.68
N ARG A 158 5.43 -0.34 12.31
CA ARG A 158 3.99 -0.10 12.25
C ARG A 158 3.37 0.12 13.64
N ILE A 159 3.84 -0.61 14.65
CA ILE A 159 3.44 -0.42 16.06
C ILE A 159 3.82 0.99 16.51
N ILE A 160 5.07 1.39 16.30
CA ILE A 160 5.55 2.73 16.67
C ILE A 160 4.81 3.84 15.91
N GLU A 161 4.52 3.63 14.62
CA GLU A 161 3.71 4.59 13.83
C GLU A 161 2.31 4.77 14.41
N ARG A 162 1.68 3.69 14.89
CA ARG A 162 0.37 3.75 15.53
C ARG A 162 0.44 4.50 16.86
N GLU A 163 1.41 4.19 17.72
CA GLU A 163 1.61 4.90 18.99
C GLU A 163 1.79 6.40 18.77
N LYS A 164 2.66 6.78 17.82
CA LYS A 164 2.87 8.19 17.45
C LYS A 164 1.61 8.85 16.90
N ALA A 165 0.78 8.13 16.14
CA ALA A 165 -0.47 8.66 15.64
C ALA A 165 -1.46 8.93 16.79
N LEU A 166 -1.53 8.04 17.79
CA LEU A 166 -2.37 8.23 18.97
C LEU A 166 -1.89 9.39 19.85
N GLU A 167 -0.57 9.50 20.08
CA GLU A 167 0.01 10.63 20.81
C GLU A 167 -0.20 11.96 20.09
N SER A 168 -0.06 11.97 18.76
CA SER A 168 -0.31 13.16 17.94
C SER A 168 -1.78 13.57 17.98
N ASP A 169 -2.72 12.61 17.97
CA ASP A 169 -4.15 12.89 18.05
C ASP A 169 -4.53 13.48 19.42
N ASP A 170 -4.02 12.90 20.52
CA ASP A 170 -4.20 13.43 21.87
C ASP A 170 -3.62 14.85 22.02
N LEU A 171 -2.43 15.10 21.46
CA LEU A 171 -1.84 16.45 21.46
C LEU A 171 -2.71 17.44 20.67
N MET A 172 -3.22 17.04 19.50
CA MET A 172 -4.07 17.89 18.68
C MET A 172 -5.42 18.17 19.34
N ASP A 173 -6.01 17.20 20.03
CA ASP A 173 -7.22 17.39 20.84
C ASP A 173 -6.98 18.36 22.00
N LYS A 174 -5.86 18.22 22.73
CA LYS A 174 -5.46 19.17 23.78
C LYS A 174 -5.23 20.58 23.24
N LEU A 175 -4.51 20.73 22.13
CA LEU A 175 -4.32 22.04 21.48
C LEU A 175 -5.63 22.64 20.99
N GLY A 176 -6.51 21.81 20.41
CA GLY A 176 -7.86 22.21 19.99
C GLY A 176 -8.72 22.70 21.16
N LYS A 177 -8.64 22.02 22.31
CA LYS A 177 -9.30 22.42 23.56
C LYS A 177 -8.72 23.70 24.15
N THR A 178 -7.39 23.86 24.12
CA THR A 178 -6.73 25.08 24.62
C THR A 178 -7.00 26.29 23.73
N ALA A 179 -7.15 26.09 22.41
CA ALA A 179 -7.57 27.13 21.48
C ALA A 179 -9.08 27.43 21.55
N ALA A 180 -9.89 26.48 22.02
CA ALA A 180 -11.32 26.64 22.25
C ALA A 180 -11.67 27.21 23.64
N GLU A 181 -10.72 27.24 24.59
CA GLU A 181 -10.89 28.06 25.78
C GLU A 181 -10.89 29.53 25.36
N PRO A 182 -11.94 30.31 25.69
CA PRO A 182 -11.86 31.75 25.52
C PRO A 182 -10.64 32.22 26.31
N VAL A 183 -9.82 33.06 25.68
CA VAL A 183 -8.66 33.78 26.25
C VAL A 183 -9.09 34.73 27.39
N THR A 184 -9.82 34.23 28.37
CA THR A 184 -10.32 34.93 29.55
C THR A 184 -9.44 34.74 30.79
N ASP A 185 -8.47 33.83 30.76
CA ASP A 185 -7.68 33.46 31.95
C ASP A 185 -6.28 34.06 32.07
N LEU A 186 -5.76 34.75 31.05
CA LEU A 186 -4.61 35.65 31.26
C LEU A 186 -4.96 36.88 32.11
N ALA A 187 -6.25 37.07 32.46
CA ALA A 187 -6.71 38.12 33.35
C ALA A 187 -7.10 37.64 34.77
N GLN A 188 -7.02 36.34 35.08
CA GLN A 188 -7.54 35.80 36.36
C GLN A 188 -6.49 35.37 37.39
N SER A 189 -5.20 35.37 37.08
CA SER A 189 -4.15 35.11 38.10
C SER A 189 -4.03 36.21 39.19
N GLN A 190 -4.83 37.28 39.14
CA GLN A 190 -4.79 38.36 40.14
C GLN A 190 -6.14 38.69 40.81
N ARG A 191 -7.15 37.83 40.78
CA ARG A 191 -8.40 38.13 41.50
C ARG A 191 -8.50 37.42 42.85
N ALA A 192 -8.04 38.14 43.87
CA ALA A 192 -8.68 38.19 45.18
C ALA A 192 -10.21 38.41 45.04
N PRO A 193 -11.03 37.99 46.02
CA PRO A 193 -12.44 37.74 45.81
C PRO A 193 -13.27 39.01 45.58
N ALA A 194 -14.25 38.83 44.71
CA ALA A 194 -15.35 39.70 44.32
C ALA A 194 -15.72 40.85 45.28
N ALA A 195 -15.59 42.09 44.79
CA ALA A 195 -16.37 43.21 45.26
C ALA A 195 -17.01 43.93 44.05
N LYS A 196 -18.33 44.01 44.09
CA LYS A 196 -19.24 44.63 43.11
C LYS A 196 -18.73 46.02 42.70
N SER A 197 -18.37 46.19 41.43
CA SER A 197 -17.68 47.35 40.90
C SER A 197 -18.59 48.57 40.72
N SER A 198 -18.69 49.40 41.76
CA SER A 198 -19.07 50.82 41.67
C SER A 198 -17.83 51.75 41.60
N GLY A 199 -16.62 51.18 41.49
CA GLY A 199 -15.35 51.92 41.57
C GLY A 199 -14.88 52.62 40.29
N GLY A 200 -15.46 52.31 39.12
CA GLY A 200 -15.03 52.90 37.84
C GLY A 200 -15.32 54.40 37.73
N LEU A 201 -16.49 54.83 38.23
CA LEU A 201 -16.89 56.25 38.18
C LEU A 201 -16.12 57.11 39.20
N MET A 202 -15.82 56.54 40.38
CA MET A 202 -15.04 57.26 41.40
C MET A 202 -13.62 57.57 40.94
N MET A 203 -12.95 56.63 40.26
CA MET A 203 -11.62 56.90 39.70
C MET A 203 -11.64 57.95 38.59
N PHE A 204 -12.70 57.99 37.77
CA PHE A 204 -12.86 59.02 36.75
C PHE A 204 -13.06 60.42 37.36
N LEU A 205 -13.88 60.52 38.41
CA LEU A 205 -14.09 61.78 39.14
C LEU A 205 -12.83 62.26 39.86
N ILE A 206 -12.06 61.35 40.46
CA ILE A 206 -10.77 61.67 41.08
C ILE A 206 -9.78 62.18 40.03
N GLY A 207 -9.71 61.54 38.87
CA GLY A 207 -8.87 61.98 37.74
C GLY A 207 -9.24 63.37 37.24
N ILE A 208 -10.54 63.65 37.04
CA ILE A 208 -11.01 64.99 36.65
C ILE A 208 -10.66 66.03 37.71
N LEU A 209 -10.85 65.71 38.99
CA LEU A 209 -10.59 66.65 40.08
C LEU A 209 -9.10 66.99 40.17
N PHE A 210 -8.22 65.99 40.05
CA PHE A 210 -6.78 66.21 40.00
C PHE A 210 -6.34 66.96 38.75
N GLY A 211 -6.94 66.66 37.59
CA GLY A 211 -6.68 67.39 36.35
C GLY A 211 -7.07 68.85 36.42
N ALA A 212 -8.26 69.15 36.97
CA ALA A 212 -8.74 70.52 37.16
C ALA A 212 -7.88 71.29 38.17
N ALA A 213 -7.49 70.67 39.29
CA ALA A 213 -6.60 71.27 40.26
C ALA A 213 -5.21 71.56 39.67
N GLY A 214 -4.67 70.65 38.86
CA GLY A 214 -3.42 70.84 38.14
C GLY A 214 -3.48 72.00 37.14
N LEU A 215 -4.57 72.10 36.37
CA LEU A 215 -4.79 73.21 35.44
C LEU A 215 -4.94 74.56 36.15
N LEU A 216 -5.65 74.60 37.28
CA LEU A 216 -5.77 75.81 38.11
C LEU A 216 -4.42 76.23 38.71
N ALA A 217 -3.65 75.28 39.25
CA ALA A 217 -2.31 75.55 39.76
C ALA A 217 -1.36 76.05 38.66
N TYR A 218 -1.42 75.43 37.47
CA TYR A 218 -0.64 75.87 36.32
C TYR A 218 -1.05 77.27 35.85
N ALA A 219 -2.35 77.56 35.75
CA ALA A 219 -2.83 78.89 35.37
C ALA A 219 -2.44 79.98 36.38
N TRP A 220 -2.37 79.63 37.68
CA TRP A 220 -1.93 80.55 38.73
C TRP A 220 -0.41 80.77 38.73
N TYR A 221 0.35 79.76 38.31
CA TYR A 221 1.82 79.79 38.26
C TYR A 221 2.38 80.19 36.89
N ALA A 222 1.55 80.25 35.85
CA ALA A 222 1.93 80.80 34.55
C ALA A 222 2.01 82.33 34.67
N PRO A 223 3.22 82.94 34.67
CA PRO A 223 3.32 84.39 34.65
C PRO A 223 2.69 84.88 33.35
N SER A 224 1.72 85.79 33.45
CA SER A 224 1.12 86.41 32.27
C SER A 224 2.23 87.13 31.47
N PRO A 225 2.51 86.72 30.22
CA PRO A 225 3.40 87.49 29.36
C PRO A 225 2.61 88.71 28.88
N PHE A 226 2.85 89.84 29.54
CA PHE A 226 2.72 91.16 28.92
C PHE A 226 4.04 91.50 28.22
#